data_AF-B2IJS7-F1
#
_entry.id   AF-B2IJS7-F1
#
_cell.length_a   1.000
_cell.length_b   1.000
_cell.length_c   1.000
_cell.angle_alpha   90.00
_cell.angle_beta   90.00
_cell.angle_gamma   90.00
#
_symmetry.space_group_name_H-M   'P 1'
#
loop_
_entity.id
_entity.type
_entity.pdbx_description
1 polymer ?
#
loop_
_entity_poly.entity_id
_entity_poly.type
_entity_poly.pdbx_seq_one_letter_code
_entity_poly.pdbx_strand_id
1 'polypeptide(L)'
;MARRAGSADLPLHNGWVPAWLGARMARLGAIIAEAIIHHYGRDEFLRRLAHPFWFQSFGAVMGMDWHSSGITTSVIGALKRGLGPLSGELGLHVCGGRGRHSRQTPLELTTIGERVGFDGHALAEASRLVAKVDSAAVQDGFDLYLHGFIVADDGHWAIVQQGMNGERRQARRYHWLSETLGPSENLQNFVEAPHQAIDGQNQGEIINLTDKRAKASRNGQLDLLRDHGPDRIAREVAALEGKIVSPDHSDQLVLPHLIMPAHHDVRPKDVMIRRLHGALAAAADCGPKDFPELLLVPGVGARTIRALALVAEVVHGAPCRFTDPARFSIAHGGKDRHPYPVPTKVYDQTIEVLKSAVSKAKLGNEERLEAIRRLDAEARHLERTVDGPSFEEFMSDERQHSPLYGGRSVFGWEAGPVQTEMREQKAGDTAAATSRMRRSRGR
;
A
#
# COMPACT_ATOMS: atom_id res chain seq x y z
N MET A 1 7.37 -24.84 1.03
CA MET A 1 7.98 -24.53 -0.30
C MET A 1 7.77 -23.05 -0.61
N ALA A 2 8.40 -22.47 -1.64
CA ALA A 2 8.24 -21.06 -2.00
C ALA A 2 7.25 -20.91 -3.15
N ARG A 3 6.28 -19.99 -3.03
CA ARG A 3 5.32 -19.72 -4.11
C ARG A 3 5.34 -18.25 -4.52
N ARG A 4 5.22 -18.01 -5.82
CA ARG A 4 5.01 -16.66 -6.37
C ARG A 4 3.60 -16.19 -5.98
N ALA A 5 3.53 -15.05 -5.31
CA ALA A 5 2.30 -14.50 -4.75
C ALA A 5 1.68 -13.40 -5.62
N GLY A 6 2.48 -12.71 -6.43
CA GLY A 6 2.02 -11.66 -7.33
C GLY A 6 3.15 -10.82 -7.91
N SER A 7 2.80 -9.85 -8.74
CA SER A 7 3.76 -8.90 -9.31
C SER A 7 3.15 -7.51 -9.52
N ALA A 8 4.02 -6.51 -9.74
CA ALA A 8 3.58 -5.18 -10.14
C ALA A 8 4.51 -4.55 -11.19
N ASP A 9 3.94 -3.92 -12.21
CA ASP A 9 4.66 -3.14 -13.22
C ASP A 9 4.51 -1.65 -12.90
N LEU A 10 5.65 -0.99 -12.72
CA LEU A 10 5.74 0.35 -12.13
C LEU A 10 6.57 1.27 -13.05
N PRO A 11 6.17 2.53 -13.30
CA PRO A 11 7.03 3.50 -13.97
C PRO A 11 8.32 3.76 -13.18
N LEU A 12 9.47 3.82 -13.86
CA LEU A 12 10.73 4.20 -13.24
C LEU A 12 10.75 5.67 -12.85
N HIS A 13 11.02 5.91 -11.58
CA HIS A 13 11.15 7.23 -11.00
C HIS A 13 12.58 7.50 -10.59
N ASN A 14 13.09 8.65 -10.99
CA ASN A 14 14.36 9.17 -10.50
C ASN A 14 14.09 10.05 -9.28
N GLY A 15 14.94 9.96 -8.26
CA GLY A 15 14.83 10.77 -7.05
C GLY A 15 15.25 10.01 -5.80
N TRP A 16 15.19 10.71 -4.67
CA TRP A 16 15.50 10.15 -3.37
C TRP A 16 14.37 10.43 -2.38
N VAL A 17 14.31 9.62 -1.32
CA VAL A 17 13.46 9.92 -0.17
C VAL A 17 14.28 10.78 0.80
N PRO A 18 13.83 12.01 1.13
CA PRO A 18 14.51 12.84 2.10
C PRO A 18 14.53 12.19 3.50
N ALA A 19 15.59 12.46 4.28
CA ALA A 19 15.74 11.89 5.62
C ALA A 19 14.54 12.15 6.55
N TRP A 20 13.94 13.34 6.47
CA TRP A 20 12.76 13.72 7.27
C TRP A 20 11.53 12.86 6.97
N LEU A 21 11.37 12.40 5.72
CA LEU A 21 10.29 11.51 5.33
C LEU A 21 10.66 10.07 5.67
N GLY A 22 11.90 9.65 5.36
CA GLY A 22 12.40 8.31 5.66
C GLY A 22 12.34 7.93 7.14
N ALA A 23 12.47 8.90 8.06
CA ALA A 23 12.29 8.71 9.50
C ALA A 23 10.81 8.53 9.89
N ARG A 24 9.90 9.33 9.31
CA ARG A 24 8.44 9.19 9.52
C ARG A 24 7.91 7.87 8.97
N MET A 25 8.37 7.50 7.77
CA MET A 25 8.10 6.20 7.16
C MET A 25 8.51 5.05 8.08
N ALA A 26 9.71 5.08 8.65
CA ALA A 26 10.16 4.03 9.56
C ALA A 26 9.26 3.92 10.80
N ARG A 27 8.87 5.06 11.40
CA ARG A 27 7.96 5.09 12.56
C ARG A 27 6.57 4.57 12.21
N LEU A 28 5.93 5.12 11.18
CA LEU A 28 4.57 4.73 10.79
C LEU A 28 4.52 3.27 10.31
N GLY A 29 5.50 2.85 9.51
CA GLY A 29 5.58 1.48 9.01
C GLY A 29 5.76 0.45 10.14
N ALA A 30 6.58 0.76 11.16
CA ALA A 30 6.72 -0.07 12.34
C ALA A 30 5.40 -0.20 13.10
N ILE A 31 4.73 0.92 13.39
CA ILE A 31 3.50 0.91 14.18
C ILE A 31 2.36 0.20 13.43
N ILE A 32 2.25 0.37 12.10
CA ILE A 32 1.26 -0.37 11.28
C ILE A 32 1.55 -1.87 11.34
N ALA A 33 2.82 -2.28 11.23
CA ALA A 33 3.20 -3.68 11.36
C ALA A 33 2.88 -4.22 12.76
N GLU A 34 3.19 -3.48 13.83
CA GLU A 34 2.81 -3.84 15.20
C GLU A 34 1.29 -4.03 15.34
N ALA A 35 0.48 -3.11 14.79
CA ALA A 35 -0.98 -3.22 14.83
C ALA A 35 -1.51 -4.45 14.08
N ILE A 36 -0.96 -4.75 12.90
CA ILE A 36 -1.35 -5.93 12.12
C ILE A 36 -0.93 -7.20 12.86
N ILE A 37 0.30 -7.27 13.38
CA ILE A 37 0.80 -8.44 14.11
C ILE A 37 0.00 -8.66 15.39
N HIS A 38 -0.34 -7.59 16.11
CA HIS A 38 -1.15 -7.66 17.32
C HIS A 38 -2.54 -8.26 17.05
N HIS A 39 -3.22 -7.84 15.97
CA HIS A 39 -4.57 -8.33 15.67
C HIS A 39 -4.63 -9.65 14.90
N TYR A 40 -3.67 -9.87 13.99
CA TYR A 40 -3.77 -10.90 12.96
C TYR A 40 -2.53 -11.80 12.87
N GLY A 41 -1.51 -11.54 13.69
CA GLY A 41 -0.27 -12.32 13.71
C GLY A 41 0.73 -11.98 12.60
N ARG A 42 1.93 -12.55 12.71
CA ARG A 42 3.06 -12.34 11.77
C ARG A 42 2.73 -12.84 10.37
N ASP A 43 2.05 -13.99 10.28
CA ASP A 43 1.70 -14.61 8.99
C ASP A 43 0.79 -13.73 8.15
N GLU A 44 -0.16 -13.01 8.76
CA GLU A 44 -0.99 -12.04 8.05
C GLU A 44 -0.14 -10.88 7.52
N PHE A 45 0.80 -10.36 8.32
CA PHE A 45 1.69 -9.29 7.87
C PHE A 45 2.57 -9.73 6.69
N LEU A 46 3.11 -10.96 6.73
CA LEU A 46 3.86 -11.56 5.62
C LEU A 46 2.98 -11.73 4.37
N ARG A 47 1.74 -12.23 4.52
CA ARG A 47 0.77 -12.35 3.42
C ARG A 47 0.45 -10.99 2.78
N ARG A 48 0.28 -9.94 3.60
CA ARG A 48 0.05 -8.56 3.14
C ARG A 48 1.25 -8.00 2.37
N LEU A 49 2.47 -8.21 2.86
CA LEU A 49 3.70 -7.82 2.15
C LEU A 49 3.84 -8.55 0.80
N ALA A 50 3.37 -9.78 0.71
CA ALA A 50 3.35 -10.56 -0.53
C ALA A 50 2.24 -10.16 -1.52
N HIS A 51 1.30 -9.27 -1.13
CA HIS A 51 0.21 -8.83 -1.98
C HIS A 51 0.54 -7.49 -2.68
N PRO A 52 0.63 -7.44 -4.03
CA PRO A 52 1.18 -6.28 -4.74
C PRO A 52 0.37 -5.00 -4.58
N PHE A 53 -0.95 -5.10 -4.53
CA PHE A 53 -1.87 -3.97 -4.33
C PHE A 53 -1.80 -3.42 -2.90
N TRP A 54 -1.69 -4.30 -1.91
CA TRP A 54 -1.57 -3.90 -0.50
C TRP A 54 -0.23 -3.21 -0.28
N PHE A 55 0.86 -3.80 -0.79
CA PHE A 55 2.20 -3.24 -0.66
C PHE A 55 2.29 -1.84 -1.30
N GLN A 56 1.64 -1.64 -2.46
CA GLN A 56 1.58 -0.32 -3.09
C GLN A 56 0.82 0.69 -2.23
N SER A 57 -0.35 0.30 -1.72
CA SER A 57 -1.20 1.12 -0.86
C SER A 57 -0.51 1.48 0.46
N PHE A 58 0.23 0.53 1.05
CA PHE A 58 1.04 0.73 2.24
C PHE A 58 2.13 1.77 2.00
N GLY A 59 2.84 1.67 0.86
CA GLY A 59 3.80 2.70 0.44
C GLY A 59 3.18 4.08 0.26
N ALA A 60 1.98 4.15 -0.34
CA ALA A 60 1.25 5.39 -0.54
C ALA A 60 0.83 6.05 0.78
N VAL A 61 0.28 5.28 1.74
CA VAL A 61 -0.04 5.79 3.10
C VAL A 61 1.21 6.34 3.79
N MET A 62 2.39 5.78 3.53
CA MET A 62 3.64 6.24 4.11
C MET A 62 4.18 7.54 3.49
N GLY A 63 3.48 8.15 2.53
CA GLY A 63 3.84 9.44 1.92
C GLY A 63 4.71 9.32 0.66
N MET A 64 4.75 8.14 0.04
CA MET A 64 5.37 7.94 -1.27
C MET A 64 4.37 8.24 -2.39
N ASP A 65 4.86 8.68 -3.54
CA ASP A 65 4.01 8.90 -4.71
C ASP A 65 3.41 7.56 -5.18
N TRP A 66 2.10 7.54 -5.31
CA TRP A 66 1.26 6.35 -5.37
C TRP A 66 1.59 5.34 -6.48
N HIS A 67 2.12 5.77 -7.64
CA HIS A 67 2.50 4.90 -8.76
C HIS A 67 3.99 4.52 -8.77
N SER A 68 4.80 5.06 -7.85
CA SER A 68 6.26 5.10 -8.04
C SER A 68 6.92 3.73 -7.82
N SER A 69 7.87 3.37 -8.69
CA SER A 69 8.79 2.25 -8.44
C SER A 69 9.66 2.45 -7.19
N GLY A 70 9.85 3.69 -6.75
CA GLY A 70 10.57 4.04 -5.54
C GLY A 70 9.90 3.57 -4.24
N ILE A 71 8.61 3.21 -4.28
CA ILE A 71 7.87 2.66 -3.13
C ILE A 71 8.60 1.44 -2.56
N THR A 72 9.03 0.52 -3.42
CA THR A 72 9.59 -0.77 -2.99
C THR A 72 10.89 -0.62 -2.21
N THR A 73 11.79 0.22 -2.71
CA THR A 73 13.03 0.53 -2.01
C THR A 73 12.77 1.24 -0.69
N SER A 74 11.85 2.20 -0.69
CA SER A 74 11.59 3.07 0.45
C SER A 74 10.86 2.35 1.58
N VAL A 75 9.87 1.53 1.25
CA VAL A 75 9.12 0.70 2.20
C VAL A 75 10.04 -0.35 2.84
N ILE A 76 10.80 -1.11 2.05
CA ILE A 76 11.74 -2.10 2.60
C ILE A 76 12.79 -1.43 3.50
N GLY A 77 13.35 -0.29 3.07
CA GLY A 77 14.28 0.47 3.89
C GLY A 77 13.66 1.04 5.18
N ALA A 78 12.40 1.48 5.13
CA ALA A 78 11.67 1.97 6.28
C ALA A 78 11.34 0.84 7.28
N LEU A 79 10.86 -0.31 6.79
CA LEU A 79 10.61 -1.49 7.63
C LEU A 79 11.89 -2.00 8.28
N LYS A 80 13.00 -2.10 7.53
CA LYS A 80 14.30 -2.53 8.10
C LYS A 80 14.78 -1.64 9.25
N ARG A 81 14.60 -0.32 9.13
CA ARG A 81 14.95 0.63 10.21
C ARG A 81 13.94 0.64 11.35
N GLY A 82 12.65 0.57 11.03
CA GLY A 82 11.57 0.69 12.02
C GLY A 82 11.37 -0.57 12.85
N LEU A 83 11.46 -1.75 12.24
CA LEU A 83 11.27 -3.03 12.90
C LEU A 83 12.52 -3.57 13.57
N GLY A 84 13.72 -3.13 13.17
CA GLY A 84 14.98 -3.58 13.75
C GLY A 84 15.01 -3.50 15.29
N PRO A 85 14.67 -2.35 15.90
CA PRO A 85 14.58 -2.20 17.35
C PRO A 85 13.51 -3.07 18.03
N LEU A 86 12.49 -3.49 17.28
CA LEU A 86 11.34 -4.28 17.78
C LEU A 86 11.46 -5.77 17.43
N SER A 87 12.53 -6.17 16.75
CA SER A 87 12.66 -7.51 16.15
C SER A 87 12.60 -8.65 17.17
N GLY A 88 13.09 -8.44 18.40
CA GLY A 88 12.99 -9.44 19.47
C GLY A 88 11.60 -9.54 20.09
N GLU A 89 10.84 -8.44 20.13
CA GLU A 89 9.46 -8.45 20.64
C GLU A 89 8.50 -9.03 19.60
N LEU A 90 8.64 -8.61 18.34
CA LEU A 90 7.78 -9.03 17.24
C LEU A 90 8.20 -10.35 16.62
N GLY A 91 9.40 -10.85 16.93
CA GLY A 91 10.00 -12.01 16.29
C GLY A 91 9.96 -11.93 14.77
N LEU A 92 10.30 -10.75 14.23
CA LEU A 92 10.23 -10.43 12.80
C LEU A 92 11.47 -9.62 12.39
N HIS A 93 12.13 -10.05 11.32
CA HIS A 93 13.38 -9.48 10.84
C HIS A 93 13.28 -9.11 9.36
N VAL A 94 13.92 -8.01 8.97
CA VAL A 94 13.95 -7.53 7.59
C VAL A 94 15.39 -7.50 7.10
N CYS A 95 15.67 -8.36 6.13
CA CYS A 95 16.97 -8.55 5.52
C CYS A 95 17.03 -7.96 4.10
N GLY A 96 18.24 -7.72 3.63
CA GLY A 96 18.49 -7.24 2.29
C GLY A 96 18.29 -5.73 2.12
N GLY A 97 18.01 -5.31 0.89
CA GLY A 97 17.90 -3.92 0.46
C GLY A 97 18.40 -3.73 -0.98
N ARG A 98 19.00 -2.57 -1.28
CA ARG A 98 19.64 -2.31 -2.58
C ARG A 98 21.14 -2.62 -2.57
N GLY A 99 21.69 -2.93 -3.73
CA GLY A 99 23.13 -3.00 -3.95
C GLY A 99 23.84 -3.96 -3.00
N ARG A 100 24.76 -3.45 -2.17
CA ARG A 100 25.50 -4.28 -1.19
C ARG A 100 24.57 -5.01 -0.22
N HIS A 101 23.50 -4.37 0.23
CA HIS A 101 22.57 -4.98 1.19
C HIS A 101 21.85 -6.20 0.58
N SER A 102 21.42 -6.12 -0.69
CA SER A 102 20.84 -7.27 -1.40
C SER A 102 21.77 -8.49 -1.37
N ARG A 103 23.07 -8.27 -1.64
CA ARG A 103 24.09 -9.33 -1.63
C ARG A 103 24.43 -9.88 -0.25
N GLN A 104 24.14 -9.12 0.82
CA GLN A 104 24.38 -9.54 2.21
C GLN A 104 23.22 -10.34 2.81
N THR A 105 22.06 -10.41 2.14
CA THR A 105 20.87 -11.14 2.65
C THR A 105 21.19 -12.55 3.15
N PRO A 106 21.95 -13.41 2.43
CA PRO A 106 22.29 -14.74 2.93
C PRO A 106 23.02 -14.73 4.28
N LEU A 107 23.99 -13.83 4.45
CA LEU A 107 24.73 -13.69 5.70
C LEU A 107 23.83 -13.15 6.82
N GLU A 108 23.00 -12.15 6.53
CA GLU A 108 22.03 -11.63 7.51
C GLU A 108 21.10 -12.74 8.02
N LEU A 109 20.60 -13.61 7.13
CA LEU A 109 19.74 -14.74 7.49
C LEU A 109 20.46 -15.78 8.35
N THR A 110 21.70 -16.14 8.03
CA THR A 110 22.50 -17.05 8.87
C THR A 110 22.72 -16.48 10.27
N THR A 111 23.15 -15.21 10.37
CA THR A 111 23.37 -14.55 11.67
C THR A 111 22.10 -14.43 12.51
N ILE A 112 20.94 -14.18 11.89
CA ILE A 112 19.67 -14.15 12.62
C ILE A 112 19.28 -15.56 13.07
N GLY A 113 19.43 -16.57 12.22
CA GLY A 113 19.14 -17.97 12.55
C GLY A 113 19.97 -18.46 13.74
N GLU A 114 21.25 -18.12 13.81
CA GLU A 114 22.12 -18.40 14.97
C GLU A 114 21.59 -17.79 16.28
N ARG A 115 20.89 -16.66 16.20
CA ARG A 115 20.35 -15.94 17.37
C ARG A 115 18.96 -16.42 17.79
N VAL A 116 18.09 -16.73 16.84
CA VAL A 116 16.66 -17.01 17.11
C VAL A 116 16.26 -18.47 16.94
N GLY A 117 17.11 -19.30 16.30
CA GLY A 117 16.96 -20.75 16.26
C GLY A 117 16.34 -21.35 14.99
N PHE A 118 16.05 -20.56 13.95
CA PHE A 118 15.66 -21.10 12.64
C PHE A 118 16.88 -21.52 11.79
N ASP A 119 16.68 -22.37 10.79
CA ASP A 119 17.73 -22.77 9.84
C ASP A 119 18.06 -21.63 8.85
N GLY A 120 19.02 -20.79 9.25
CA GLY A 120 19.45 -19.66 8.43
C GLY A 120 20.16 -20.04 7.14
N HIS A 121 20.73 -21.25 7.05
CA HIS A 121 21.37 -21.74 5.82
C HIS A 121 20.32 -22.13 4.78
N ALA A 122 19.27 -22.86 5.19
CA ALA A 122 18.15 -23.18 4.30
C ALA A 122 17.45 -21.92 3.78
N LEU A 123 17.25 -20.92 4.64
CA LEU A 123 16.65 -19.64 4.22
C LEU A 123 17.58 -18.83 3.29
N ALA A 124 18.90 -18.87 3.52
CA ALA A 124 19.89 -18.28 2.62
C ALA A 124 19.89 -18.94 1.23
N GLU A 125 19.68 -20.26 1.15
CA GLU A 125 19.48 -20.98 -0.11
C GLU A 125 18.18 -20.57 -0.80
N ALA A 126 17.06 -20.53 -0.05
CA ALA A 126 15.78 -20.07 -0.58
C ALA A 126 15.86 -18.64 -1.14
N SER A 127 16.52 -17.73 -0.41
CA SER A 127 16.78 -16.35 -0.86
C SER A 127 17.53 -16.32 -2.21
N ARG A 128 18.61 -17.09 -2.34
CA ARG A 128 19.41 -17.17 -3.59
C ARG A 128 18.61 -17.77 -4.74
N LEU A 129 17.84 -18.83 -4.48
CA LEU A 129 17.03 -19.50 -5.48
C LEU A 129 15.96 -18.54 -6.03
N VAL A 130 15.22 -17.87 -5.15
CA VAL A 130 14.19 -16.89 -5.53
C VAL A 130 14.79 -15.72 -6.34
N ALA A 131 15.96 -15.21 -5.94
CA ALA A 131 16.67 -14.20 -6.71
C ALA A 131 17.10 -14.72 -8.10
N LYS A 132 17.48 -15.99 -8.22
CA LYS A 132 17.82 -16.60 -9.53
C LYS A 132 16.62 -16.91 -10.39
N VAL A 133 15.48 -17.28 -9.82
CA VAL A 133 14.24 -17.46 -10.59
C VAL A 133 13.86 -16.12 -11.24
N ASP A 134 13.74 -15.06 -10.45
CA ASP A 134 13.29 -13.76 -10.97
C ASP A 134 14.30 -13.07 -11.90
N SER A 135 15.60 -13.39 -11.82
CA SER A 135 16.62 -12.81 -12.72
C SER A 135 16.96 -13.65 -13.95
N ALA A 136 17.07 -14.97 -13.81
CA ALA A 136 17.64 -15.84 -14.85
C ALA A 136 16.62 -16.80 -15.46
N ALA A 137 15.63 -17.25 -14.68
CA ALA A 137 14.60 -18.17 -15.18
C ALA A 137 13.44 -17.44 -15.85
N VAL A 138 13.09 -16.25 -15.36
CA VAL A 138 11.93 -15.49 -15.85
C VAL A 138 12.24 -14.67 -17.12
N GLN A 139 13.51 -14.43 -17.48
CA GLN A 139 13.99 -13.80 -18.74
C GLN A 139 13.09 -12.68 -19.33
N ASP A 140 12.48 -11.87 -18.47
CA ASP A 140 11.48 -10.86 -18.89
C ASP A 140 12.11 -9.49 -19.18
N GLY A 141 13.44 -9.43 -19.17
CA GLY A 141 14.22 -8.23 -19.46
C GLY A 141 14.31 -7.24 -18.29
N PHE A 142 14.05 -7.66 -17.05
CA PHE A 142 14.21 -6.81 -15.86
C PHE A 142 15.42 -7.23 -15.02
N ASP A 143 16.39 -6.33 -14.86
CA ASP A 143 17.59 -6.56 -14.05
C ASP A 143 17.31 -6.28 -12.57
N LEU A 144 17.44 -7.31 -11.72
CA LEU A 144 17.22 -7.19 -10.27
C LEU A 144 18.18 -6.20 -9.62
N TYR A 145 17.63 -5.25 -8.86
CA TYR A 145 18.42 -4.24 -8.14
C TYR A 145 18.06 -4.09 -6.66
N LEU A 146 16.92 -4.68 -6.25
CA LEU A 146 16.46 -4.72 -4.87
C LEU A 146 16.06 -6.16 -4.52
N HIS A 147 16.50 -6.61 -3.35
CA HIS A 147 16.04 -7.86 -2.74
C HIS A 147 15.70 -7.58 -1.27
N GLY A 148 14.42 -7.65 -0.89
CA GLY A 148 13.98 -7.58 0.50
C GLY A 148 13.45 -8.92 0.96
N PHE A 149 13.97 -9.44 2.06
CA PHE A 149 13.55 -10.71 2.65
C PHE A 149 13.05 -10.45 4.07
N ILE A 150 11.77 -10.73 4.34
CA ILE A 150 11.16 -10.54 5.66
C ILE A 150 10.90 -11.91 6.25
N VAL A 151 11.42 -12.19 7.45
CA VAL A 151 11.39 -13.51 8.09
C VAL A 151 10.90 -13.41 9.53
N ALA A 152 10.03 -14.32 9.92
CA ALA A 152 9.59 -14.51 11.29
C ALA A 152 10.40 -15.60 12.00
N ASP A 153 10.44 -15.59 13.34
CA ASP A 153 11.26 -16.55 14.11
C ASP A 153 10.82 -18.02 13.93
N ASP A 154 9.59 -18.26 13.49
CA ASP A 154 9.06 -19.58 13.12
C ASP A 154 9.47 -20.02 11.70
N GLY A 155 10.28 -19.22 11.00
CA GLY A 155 10.80 -19.52 9.68
C GLY A 155 9.85 -19.18 8.54
N HIS A 156 8.66 -18.62 8.81
CA HIS A 156 7.80 -18.07 7.76
C HIS A 156 8.41 -16.79 7.19
N TRP A 157 8.26 -16.59 5.88
CA TRP A 157 8.87 -15.45 5.21
C TRP A 157 8.08 -14.96 4.00
N ALA A 158 8.34 -13.70 3.65
CA ALA A 158 7.92 -13.07 2.40
C ALA A 158 9.13 -12.40 1.74
N ILE A 159 9.24 -12.49 0.42
CA ILE A 159 10.27 -11.80 -0.35
C ILE A 159 9.60 -10.79 -1.28
N VAL A 160 10.14 -9.57 -1.30
CA VAL A 160 9.77 -8.52 -2.25
C VAL A 160 11.03 -8.13 -3.02
N GLN A 161 11.07 -8.48 -4.31
CA GLN A 161 12.17 -8.15 -5.21
C GLN A 161 11.75 -7.10 -6.21
N GLN A 162 12.71 -6.35 -6.74
CA GLN A 162 12.43 -5.45 -7.86
C GLN A 162 13.54 -5.48 -8.88
N GLY A 163 13.14 -5.70 -10.13
CA GLY A 163 13.95 -5.54 -11.32
C GLY A 163 13.63 -4.24 -12.05
N MET A 164 14.57 -3.76 -12.86
CA MET A 164 14.39 -2.58 -13.71
C MET A 164 14.69 -2.92 -15.17
N ASN A 165 13.92 -2.32 -16.08
CA ASN A 165 14.19 -2.31 -17.50
C ASN A 165 14.38 -0.85 -17.94
N GLY A 166 15.61 -0.50 -18.31
CA GLY A 166 15.97 0.86 -18.69
C GLY A 166 15.32 1.31 -20.00
N GLU A 167 15.20 0.42 -20.98
CA GLU A 167 14.62 0.70 -22.30
C GLU A 167 13.12 1.01 -22.20
N ARG A 168 12.38 0.20 -21.43
CA ARG A 168 10.95 0.37 -21.17
C ARG A 168 10.66 1.44 -20.13
N ARG A 169 11.69 1.95 -19.44
CA ARG A 169 11.56 2.87 -18.30
C ARG A 169 10.58 2.34 -17.23
N GLN A 170 10.61 1.03 -16.99
CA GLN A 170 9.73 0.34 -16.05
C GLN A 170 10.53 -0.45 -15.01
N ALA A 171 9.95 -0.61 -13.83
CA ALA A 171 10.36 -1.60 -12.85
C ALA A 171 9.29 -2.67 -12.73
N ARG A 172 9.72 -3.90 -12.49
CA ARG A 172 8.83 -5.00 -12.15
C ARG A 172 9.14 -5.46 -10.75
N ARG A 173 8.12 -5.43 -9.89
CA ARG A 173 8.16 -5.94 -8.53
C ARG A 173 7.63 -7.36 -8.50
N TYR A 174 8.32 -8.24 -7.78
CA TYR A 174 7.96 -9.64 -7.61
C TYR A 174 7.71 -9.90 -6.13
N HIS A 175 6.65 -10.64 -5.84
CA HIS A 175 6.29 -11.02 -4.48
C HIS A 175 6.27 -12.54 -4.35
N TRP A 176 6.88 -13.01 -3.27
CA TRP A 176 6.93 -14.42 -2.90
C TRP A 176 6.53 -14.59 -1.44
N LEU A 177 5.96 -15.75 -1.14
CA LEU A 177 5.56 -16.13 0.21
C LEU A 177 6.02 -17.57 0.47
N SER A 178 6.49 -17.85 1.68
CA SER A 178 6.69 -19.21 2.16
C SER A 178 5.35 -19.90 2.35
N GLU A 179 5.16 -21.06 1.72
CA GLU A 179 4.04 -21.94 2.02
C GLU A 179 4.29 -22.70 3.32
N THR A 180 3.34 -22.63 4.25
CA THR A 180 3.20 -23.59 5.35
C THR A 180 2.91 -24.98 4.76
N LEU A 181 3.90 -25.86 4.75
CA LEU A 181 3.63 -27.29 4.79
C LEU A 181 3.58 -27.68 6.27
N GLY A 182 2.41 -27.56 6.89
CA GLY A 182 2.12 -28.33 8.10
C GLY A 182 1.99 -29.82 7.70
N PRO A 183 2.32 -30.79 8.58
CA PRO A 183 2.24 -32.22 8.24
C PRO A 183 0.82 -32.77 7.95
N SER A 184 -0.21 -31.94 7.81
CA SER A 184 -1.61 -32.41 7.65
C SER A 184 -2.49 -31.66 6.65
N GLU A 185 -2.00 -30.66 5.92
CA GLU A 185 -2.86 -29.94 4.96
C GLU A 185 -2.37 -30.12 3.52
N ASN A 186 -3.02 -31.07 2.85
CA ASN A 186 -2.89 -31.32 1.43
C ASN A 186 -3.26 -30.09 0.60
N LEU A 187 -2.51 -29.96 -0.49
CA LEU A 187 -2.50 -29.07 -1.65
C LEU A 187 -3.87 -28.74 -2.34
N GLN A 188 -4.95 -28.47 -1.60
CA GLN A 188 -6.28 -28.18 -2.18
C GLN A 188 -6.98 -26.90 -1.71
N ASN A 189 -6.44 -26.15 -0.74
CA ASN A 189 -7.14 -25.00 -0.15
C ASN A 189 -6.65 -23.63 -0.63
N PHE A 190 -6.88 -23.32 -1.92
CA PHE A 190 -6.87 -21.92 -2.41
C PHE A 190 -8.21 -21.49 -3.05
N VAL A 191 -9.21 -22.38 -3.04
CA VAL A 191 -10.59 -22.10 -3.48
C VAL A 191 -11.59 -22.17 -2.30
N GLU A 192 -11.28 -22.93 -1.24
CA GLU A 192 -12.12 -23.01 -0.05
C GLU A 192 -11.74 -21.91 0.98
N ALA A 193 -12.50 -20.81 0.95
CA ALA A 193 -12.62 -19.78 1.98
C ALA A 193 -11.51 -18.68 2.09
N PRO A 194 -11.49 -17.68 1.18
CA PRO A 194 -10.95 -16.35 1.50
C PRO A 194 -11.90 -15.50 2.38
N HIS A 195 -13.06 -16.06 2.78
CA HIS A 195 -14.12 -15.35 3.50
C HIS A 195 -14.43 -16.04 4.83
N GLN A 196 -13.66 -15.73 5.87
CA GLN A 196 -14.29 -15.70 7.18
C GLN A 196 -15.18 -14.45 7.24
N ALA A 197 -16.48 -14.70 7.32
CA ALA A 197 -17.62 -13.77 7.42
C ALA A 197 -17.95 -12.92 6.18
N ILE A 198 -18.87 -13.44 5.33
CA ILE A 198 -19.88 -12.56 4.71
C ILE A 198 -20.92 -12.34 5.81
N ASP A 199 -20.85 -11.21 6.50
CA ASP A 199 -21.91 -10.78 7.40
C ASP A 199 -22.66 -9.60 6.76
N GLY A 200 -23.98 -9.75 6.66
CA GLY A 200 -24.85 -8.83 5.94
C GLY A 200 -26.25 -9.41 5.77
N GLN A 201 -27.27 -8.56 5.85
CA GLN A 201 -28.65 -8.97 5.61
C GLN A 201 -28.83 -9.43 4.16
N ASN A 202 -29.57 -10.53 3.97
CA ASN A 202 -29.81 -11.16 2.67
C ASN A 202 -30.52 -10.18 1.72
N GLN A 203 -29.87 -9.84 0.60
CA GLN A 203 -30.37 -8.92 -0.42
C GLN A 203 -30.54 -9.61 -1.80
N GLY A 204 -30.91 -10.89 -1.83
CA GLY A 204 -31.24 -11.62 -3.06
C GLY A 204 -30.34 -12.83 -3.32
N GLU A 205 -30.39 -13.36 -4.55
CA GLU A 205 -29.64 -14.56 -4.92
C GLU A 205 -28.14 -14.24 -5.10
N ILE A 206 -27.37 -14.50 -4.05
CA ILE A 206 -25.91 -14.33 -4.04
C ILE A 206 -25.28 -15.61 -4.60
N ILE A 207 -24.73 -15.54 -5.81
CA ILE A 207 -24.05 -16.68 -6.43
C ILE A 207 -22.65 -16.82 -5.81
N ASN A 208 -22.53 -17.67 -4.80
CA ASN A 208 -21.28 -17.98 -4.13
C ASN A 208 -20.60 -19.22 -4.75
N LEU A 209 -19.81 -19.02 -5.80
CA LEU A 209 -19.05 -20.11 -6.43
C LEU A 209 -17.88 -20.63 -5.58
N THR A 210 -17.61 -20.04 -4.41
CA THR A 210 -16.60 -20.53 -3.46
C THR A 210 -17.20 -21.44 -2.37
N ASP A 211 -18.53 -21.54 -2.29
CA ASP A 211 -19.20 -22.46 -1.37
C ASP A 211 -18.94 -23.92 -1.79
N LYS A 212 -18.83 -24.82 -0.81
CA LYS A 212 -18.64 -26.26 -1.05
C LYS A 212 -19.79 -26.85 -1.87
N ARG A 213 -21.01 -26.33 -1.71
CA ARG A 213 -22.22 -26.75 -2.42
C ARG A 213 -22.21 -26.35 -3.90
N ALA A 214 -21.43 -25.33 -4.29
CA ALA A 214 -21.34 -24.86 -5.67
C ALA A 214 -20.44 -25.72 -6.58
N LYS A 215 -19.95 -26.88 -6.08
CA LYS A 215 -19.08 -27.80 -6.86
C LYS A 215 -19.71 -28.25 -8.17
N ALA A 216 -21.00 -28.59 -8.16
CA ALA A 216 -21.72 -28.99 -9.38
C ALA A 216 -21.84 -27.82 -10.38
N SER A 217 -22.03 -26.59 -9.90
CA SER A 217 -22.07 -25.39 -10.76
C SER A 217 -20.70 -25.09 -11.37
N ARG A 218 -19.60 -25.19 -10.60
CA ARG A 218 -18.24 -25.05 -11.12
C ARG A 218 -17.92 -26.10 -12.19
N ASN A 219 -18.31 -27.36 -11.95
CA ASN A 219 -18.13 -28.43 -12.93
C ASN A 219 -18.96 -28.17 -14.19
N GLY A 220 -20.23 -27.78 -14.04
CA GLY A 220 -21.09 -27.43 -15.18
C GLY A 220 -20.56 -26.25 -15.99
N GLN A 221 -19.92 -25.25 -15.35
CA GLN A 221 -19.25 -24.14 -16.05
C GLN A 221 -18.03 -24.60 -16.83
N LEU A 222 -17.25 -25.55 -16.29
CA LEU A 222 -16.12 -26.16 -16.99
C LEU A 222 -16.58 -27.02 -18.17
N ASP A 223 -17.68 -27.76 -18.01
CA ASP A 223 -18.29 -28.55 -19.09
C ASP A 223 -18.82 -27.63 -20.20
N LEU A 224 -19.48 -26.53 -19.84
CA LEU A 224 -19.96 -25.52 -20.80
C LEU A 224 -18.79 -24.87 -21.54
N LEU A 225 -17.72 -24.52 -20.83
CA LEU A 225 -16.48 -24.00 -21.43
C LEU A 225 -15.83 -25.02 -22.37
N ARG A 226 -15.86 -26.30 -22.01
CA ARG A 226 -15.31 -27.39 -22.83
C ARG A 226 -16.12 -27.65 -24.09
N ASP A 227 -17.44 -27.65 -23.98
CA ASP A 227 -18.36 -28.02 -25.07
C ASP A 227 -18.62 -26.87 -26.04
N HIS A 228 -18.52 -25.63 -25.57
CA HIS A 228 -18.88 -24.45 -26.36
C HIS A 228 -17.71 -23.49 -26.60
N GLY A 229 -16.67 -23.51 -25.76
CA GLY A 229 -15.53 -22.60 -25.86
C GLY A 229 -15.87 -21.16 -25.45
N PRO A 230 -14.88 -20.37 -25.03
CA PRO A 230 -15.09 -19.04 -24.46
C PRO A 230 -15.76 -18.08 -25.46
N ASP A 231 -15.43 -18.16 -26.75
CA ASP A 231 -15.96 -17.27 -27.78
C ASP A 231 -17.44 -17.50 -28.08
N ARG A 232 -17.93 -18.73 -27.94
CA ARG A 232 -19.35 -19.04 -28.13
C ARG A 232 -20.15 -18.64 -26.90
N ILE A 233 -19.61 -18.90 -25.71
CA ILE A 233 -20.22 -18.48 -24.44
C ILE A 233 -20.32 -16.95 -24.40
N ALA A 234 -19.25 -16.24 -24.71
CA ALA A 234 -19.24 -14.79 -24.75
C ALA A 234 -20.23 -14.24 -25.77
N ARG A 235 -20.41 -14.91 -26.93
CA ARG A 235 -21.43 -14.53 -27.93
C ARG A 235 -22.85 -14.79 -27.45
N GLU A 236 -23.12 -15.92 -26.81
CA GLU A 236 -24.46 -16.22 -26.28
C GLU A 236 -24.81 -15.29 -25.11
N VAL A 237 -23.86 -15.00 -24.22
CA VAL A 237 -24.02 -14.01 -23.15
C VAL A 237 -24.19 -12.60 -23.74
N ALA A 238 -23.39 -12.21 -24.73
CA ALA A 238 -23.54 -10.92 -25.42
C ALA A 238 -24.88 -10.79 -26.17
N ALA A 239 -25.41 -11.90 -26.70
CA ALA A 239 -26.73 -11.95 -27.32
C ALA A 239 -27.87 -11.83 -26.28
N LEU A 240 -27.65 -12.33 -25.07
CA LEU A 240 -28.58 -12.18 -23.93
C LEU A 240 -28.50 -10.80 -23.27
N GLU A 241 -27.32 -10.17 -23.26
CA GLU A 241 -27.04 -8.91 -22.55
C GLU A 241 -26.92 -7.66 -23.45
N GLY A 242 -26.95 -7.84 -24.78
CA GLY A 242 -27.01 -6.75 -25.77
C GLY A 242 -25.74 -5.89 -25.92
N LYS A 243 -24.54 -6.40 -25.58
CA LYS A 243 -23.27 -5.66 -25.71
C LYS A 243 -22.16 -6.49 -26.36
N ILE A 244 -21.46 -5.87 -27.32
CA ILE A 244 -20.28 -6.44 -27.99
C ILE A 244 -19.06 -6.23 -27.09
N VAL A 245 -18.39 -7.33 -26.71
CA VAL A 245 -17.10 -7.31 -25.99
C VAL A 245 -16.01 -7.82 -26.92
N SER A 246 -14.92 -7.07 -27.03
CA SER A 246 -13.68 -7.48 -27.69
C SER A 246 -12.87 -8.37 -26.74
N PRO A 247 -12.35 -9.54 -27.18
CA PRO A 247 -11.52 -10.38 -26.33
C PRO A 247 -10.04 -10.04 -26.55
N ASP A 248 -9.32 -9.71 -25.47
CA ASP A 248 -7.88 -9.98 -25.44
C ASP A 248 -7.41 -10.15 -23.99
N HIS A 249 -7.67 -11.32 -23.40
CA HIS A 249 -6.95 -11.79 -22.22
C HIS A 249 -6.75 -13.29 -22.31
N SER A 250 -5.49 -13.68 -22.48
CA SER A 250 -5.05 -15.07 -22.44
C SER A 250 -5.20 -15.65 -21.04
N ASP A 251 -5.78 -16.84 -20.98
CA ASP A 251 -5.94 -17.67 -19.80
C ASP A 251 -4.58 -18.07 -19.20
N GLN A 252 -4.22 -17.43 -18.10
CA GLN A 252 -3.43 -18.04 -17.03
C GLN A 252 -4.16 -17.77 -15.74
N LEU A 253 -4.18 -18.73 -14.81
CA LEU A 253 -4.72 -18.58 -13.46
C LEU A 253 -4.03 -17.37 -12.77
N VAL A 254 -4.59 -16.18 -12.88
CA VAL A 254 -3.85 -14.91 -12.76
C VAL A 254 -3.53 -14.65 -11.28
N LEU A 255 -2.29 -14.89 -10.87
CA LEU A 255 -1.75 -14.31 -9.64
C LEU A 255 -1.97 -12.78 -9.69
N PRO A 256 -2.27 -12.11 -8.56
CA PRO A 256 -2.47 -10.67 -8.53
C PRO A 256 -1.36 -9.92 -9.28
N HIS A 257 -1.75 -9.15 -10.29
CA HIS A 257 -0.85 -8.34 -11.10
C HIS A 257 -1.31 -6.89 -11.10
N LEU A 258 -0.50 -6.01 -10.52
CA LEU A 258 -0.76 -4.58 -10.46
C LEU A 258 -0.02 -3.85 -11.59
N ILE A 259 -0.72 -3.00 -12.35
CA ILE A 259 -0.08 -2.13 -13.35
C ILE A 259 -0.32 -0.69 -12.92
N MET A 260 0.76 0.03 -12.62
CA MET A 260 0.68 1.45 -12.29
C MET A 260 0.85 2.31 -13.54
N PRO A 261 0.06 3.39 -13.69
CA PRO A 261 0.14 4.24 -14.86
C PRO A 261 1.40 5.10 -14.84
N ALA A 262 1.78 5.60 -16.01
CA ALA A 262 2.94 6.48 -16.17
C ALA A 262 2.69 7.92 -15.69
N HIS A 263 1.43 8.32 -15.51
CA HIS A 263 1.09 9.68 -15.10
C HIS A 263 1.27 9.89 -13.59
N HIS A 264 1.70 11.10 -13.21
CA HIS A 264 2.04 11.38 -11.82
C HIS A 264 0.85 11.82 -10.95
N ASP A 265 -0.03 12.60 -11.54
CA ASP A 265 -1.20 13.17 -10.88
C ASP A 265 -2.21 12.09 -10.47
N VAL A 266 -2.79 12.21 -9.27
CA VAL A 266 -3.92 11.35 -8.91
C VAL A 266 -5.17 11.92 -9.56
N ARG A 267 -5.89 11.11 -10.35
CA ARG A 267 -7.11 11.50 -11.07
C ARG A 267 -8.33 10.83 -10.46
N PRO A 268 -9.56 11.34 -10.71
CA PRO A 268 -10.79 10.69 -10.25
C PRO A 268 -10.89 9.22 -10.65
N LYS A 269 -10.42 8.85 -11.85
CA LYS A 269 -10.41 7.45 -12.34
C LYS A 269 -9.47 6.52 -11.57
N ASP A 270 -8.48 7.07 -10.87
CA ASP A 270 -7.48 6.29 -10.11
C ASP A 270 -7.96 6.01 -8.68
N VAL A 271 -9.10 6.57 -8.27
CA VAL A 271 -9.66 6.50 -6.92
C VAL A 271 -11.11 6.02 -7.00
N MET A 272 -11.47 5.02 -6.19
CA MET A 272 -12.88 4.65 -6.06
C MET A 272 -13.58 5.68 -5.18
N ILE A 273 -14.20 6.68 -5.83
CA ILE A 273 -14.76 7.87 -5.17
C ILE A 273 -15.70 7.54 -4.01
N ARG A 274 -16.56 6.52 -4.13
CA ARG A 274 -17.43 6.08 -3.02
C ARG A 274 -16.65 5.66 -1.77
N ARG A 275 -15.54 4.94 -1.94
CA ARG A 275 -14.66 4.52 -0.84
C ARG A 275 -13.95 5.72 -0.21
N LEU A 276 -13.61 6.72 -1.02
CA LEU A 276 -13.07 7.98 -0.52
C LEU A 276 -14.13 8.74 0.29
N HIS A 277 -15.34 8.89 -0.23
CA HIS A 277 -16.45 9.53 0.47
C HIS A 277 -16.76 8.84 1.80
N GLY A 278 -16.80 7.51 1.84
CA GLY A 278 -16.95 6.76 3.09
C GLY A 278 -15.87 7.07 4.12
N ALA A 279 -14.59 7.13 3.71
CA ALA A 279 -13.49 7.50 4.61
C ALA A 279 -13.56 8.96 5.08
N LEU A 280 -13.98 9.89 4.21
CA LEU A 280 -14.16 11.30 4.55
C LEU A 280 -15.35 11.50 5.49
N ALA A 281 -16.45 10.80 5.25
CA ALA A 281 -17.67 10.83 6.04
C ALA A 281 -17.46 10.21 7.42
N ALA A 282 -16.76 9.07 7.50
CA ALA A 282 -16.39 8.48 8.79
C ALA A 282 -15.59 9.44 9.66
N ALA A 283 -14.80 10.32 9.05
CA ALA A 283 -14.09 11.37 9.75
C ALA A 283 -14.93 12.63 10.07
N ALA A 284 -15.99 12.90 9.30
CA ALA A 284 -16.82 14.10 9.40
C ALA A 284 -18.10 13.88 10.22
N ASP A 285 -18.90 12.88 9.88
CA ASP A 285 -20.22 12.57 10.48
C ASP A 285 -20.11 11.68 11.73
N CYS A 286 -19.09 10.81 11.74
CA CYS A 286 -18.72 9.95 12.87
C CYS A 286 -17.34 10.31 13.45
N GLY A 287 -16.92 11.57 13.28
CA GLY A 287 -16.00 12.18 14.24
C GLY A 287 -16.58 11.94 15.65
N PRO A 288 -15.86 11.27 16.55
CA PRO A 288 -16.47 10.19 17.30
C PRO A 288 -17.37 10.63 18.46
N LYS A 289 -18.69 10.47 18.29
CA LYS A 289 -19.61 10.39 19.44
C LYS A 289 -19.33 9.15 20.31
N ASP A 290 -18.80 8.07 19.72
CA ASP A 290 -18.51 6.80 20.40
C ASP A 290 -17.03 6.59 20.79
N PHE A 291 -16.17 7.58 20.55
CA PHE A 291 -14.74 7.51 20.82
C PHE A 291 -14.18 8.83 21.40
N PRO A 292 -14.74 9.32 22.53
CA PRO A 292 -14.25 10.52 23.20
C PRO A 292 -12.74 10.47 23.43
N GLU A 293 -12.21 9.31 23.78
CA GLU A 293 -10.77 9.06 23.97
C GLU A 293 -9.89 9.53 22.81
N LEU A 294 -10.33 9.34 21.56
CA LEU A 294 -9.56 9.68 20.36
C LEU A 294 -9.63 11.18 20.06
N LEU A 295 -10.80 11.80 20.27
CA LEU A 295 -10.99 13.26 20.12
C LEU A 295 -10.30 14.06 21.22
N LEU A 296 -10.21 13.51 22.42
CA LEU A 296 -9.56 14.15 23.55
C LEU A 296 -8.03 14.12 23.42
N VAL A 297 -7.46 13.43 22.43
CA VAL A 297 -6.02 13.52 22.14
C VAL A 297 -5.72 14.92 21.58
N PRO A 298 -4.92 15.74 22.28
CA PRO A 298 -4.59 17.09 21.82
C PRO A 298 -3.95 17.06 20.42
N GLY A 299 -4.41 17.93 19.53
CA GLY A 299 -3.92 18.02 18.15
C GLY A 299 -4.62 17.10 17.14
N VAL A 300 -5.52 16.22 17.57
CA VAL A 300 -6.35 15.42 16.67
C VAL A 300 -7.52 16.26 16.15
N GLY A 301 -7.44 16.68 14.89
CA GLY A 301 -8.53 17.32 14.16
C GLY A 301 -9.11 16.42 13.06
N ALA A 302 -10.15 16.90 12.38
CA ALA A 302 -10.84 16.17 11.31
C ALA A 302 -9.88 15.61 10.24
N ARG A 303 -8.85 16.39 9.86
CA ARG A 303 -7.85 15.95 8.86
C ARG A 303 -6.98 14.78 9.33
N THR A 304 -6.68 14.70 10.61
CA THR A 304 -5.98 13.56 11.23
C THR A 304 -6.89 12.34 11.26
N ILE A 305 -8.17 12.51 11.58
CA ILE A 305 -9.14 11.41 11.56
C ILE A 305 -9.30 10.85 10.13
N ARG A 306 -9.35 11.71 9.11
CA ARG A 306 -9.33 11.28 7.69
C ARG A 306 -8.10 10.42 7.36
N ALA A 307 -6.91 10.82 7.83
CA ALA A 307 -5.70 10.03 7.64
C ALA A 307 -5.77 8.69 8.38
N LEU A 308 -6.27 8.69 9.61
CA LEU A 308 -6.47 7.48 10.42
C LEU A 308 -7.46 6.51 9.78
N ALA A 309 -8.52 6.97 9.11
CA ALA A 309 -9.46 6.10 8.42
C ALA A 309 -8.79 5.29 7.30
N LEU A 310 -7.93 5.94 6.49
CA LEU A 310 -7.17 5.27 5.43
C LEU A 310 -6.08 4.35 6.01
N VAL A 311 -5.44 4.75 7.11
CA VAL A 311 -4.48 3.88 7.84
C VAL A 311 -5.20 2.66 8.42
N ALA A 312 -6.38 2.83 8.99
CA ALA A 312 -7.21 1.75 9.54
C ALA A 312 -7.57 0.74 8.45
N GLU A 313 -7.93 1.19 7.24
CA GLU A 313 -8.18 0.27 6.13
C GLU A 313 -6.90 -0.45 5.66
N VAL A 314 -5.70 0.13 5.79
CA VAL A 314 -4.44 -0.63 5.56
C VAL A 314 -4.24 -1.73 6.61
N VAL A 315 -4.61 -1.48 7.86
CA VAL A 315 -4.49 -2.45 8.97
C VAL A 315 -5.56 -3.56 8.86
N HIS A 316 -6.83 -3.19 8.62
CA HIS A 316 -7.99 -4.08 8.75
C HIS A 316 -8.65 -4.46 7.40
N GLY A 317 -8.24 -3.82 6.31
CA GLY A 317 -8.77 -4.05 4.96
C GLY A 317 -8.54 -5.48 4.46
N ALA A 318 -9.55 -6.02 3.78
CA ALA A 318 -9.41 -7.24 2.99
C ALA A 318 -8.68 -6.96 1.64
N PRO A 319 -8.03 -7.94 0.99
CA PRO A 319 -7.24 -7.71 -0.23
C PRO A 319 -7.97 -6.95 -1.36
N CYS A 320 -9.28 -7.15 -1.53
CA CYS A 320 -10.11 -6.48 -2.55
C CYS A 320 -10.28 -4.96 -2.34
N ARG A 321 -9.86 -4.44 -1.18
CA ARG A 321 -9.92 -3.02 -0.81
C ARG A 321 -8.78 -2.18 -1.38
N PHE A 322 -7.75 -2.85 -1.88
CA PHE A 322 -6.51 -2.21 -2.33
C PHE A 322 -6.42 -2.08 -3.86
N THR A 323 -7.52 -2.34 -4.58
CA THR A 323 -7.61 -2.24 -6.05
C THR A 323 -7.37 -0.82 -6.58
N ASP A 324 -7.48 0.20 -5.73
CA ASP A 324 -7.23 1.61 -6.02
C ASP A 324 -6.12 2.22 -5.13
N PRO A 325 -4.83 1.84 -5.30
CA PRO A 325 -3.73 2.29 -4.44
C PRO A 325 -3.59 3.82 -4.34
N ALA A 326 -4.05 4.57 -5.34
CA ALA A 326 -3.99 6.02 -5.36
C ALA A 326 -4.77 6.65 -4.20
N ARG A 327 -5.89 6.05 -3.78
CA ARG A 327 -6.72 6.53 -2.67
C ARG A 327 -5.93 6.65 -1.38
N PHE A 328 -5.01 5.71 -1.14
CA PHE A 328 -4.22 5.67 0.09
C PHE A 328 -3.18 6.79 0.19
N SER A 329 -2.76 7.37 -0.94
CA SER A 329 -1.90 8.57 -0.93
C SER A 329 -2.60 9.81 -0.37
N ILE A 330 -3.93 9.81 -0.27
CA ILE A 330 -4.69 10.89 0.35
C ILE A 330 -4.43 10.98 1.87
N ALA A 331 -3.99 9.88 2.51
CA ALA A 331 -3.68 9.92 3.94
C ALA A 331 -2.63 10.99 4.26
N HIS A 332 -1.50 10.97 3.53
CA HIS A 332 -0.31 11.77 3.83
C HIS A 332 0.37 12.38 2.61
N GLY A 333 -0.31 12.51 1.47
CA GLY A 333 0.23 13.09 0.25
C GLY A 333 1.37 12.28 -0.35
N GLY A 334 2.20 12.95 -1.15
CA GLY A 334 3.37 12.36 -1.80
C GLY A 334 4.60 13.26 -1.67
N LYS A 335 5.78 12.64 -1.63
CA LYS A 335 7.06 13.36 -1.58
C LYS A 335 7.26 14.33 -2.75
N ASP A 336 6.68 14.04 -3.92
CA ASP A 336 6.77 14.87 -5.13
C ASP A 336 5.51 15.72 -5.34
N ARG A 337 4.67 15.86 -4.30
CA ARG A 337 3.40 16.60 -4.28
C ARG A 337 2.25 15.93 -5.02
N HIS A 338 2.28 14.60 -5.17
CA HIS A 338 1.19 13.84 -5.76
C HIS A 338 0.53 12.93 -4.73
N PRO A 339 -0.73 13.21 -4.32
CA PRO A 339 -1.66 14.23 -4.84
C PRO A 339 -1.36 15.66 -4.38
N TYR A 340 -0.72 15.81 -3.22
CA TYR A 340 -0.28 17.08 -2.62
C TYR A 340 0.95 16.84 -1.74
N PRO A 341 1.66 17.91 -1.32
CA PRO A 341 2.82 17.80 -0.43
C PRO A 341 2.47 17.09 0.88
N VAL A 342 3.45 16.43 1.49
CA VAL A 342 3.25 15.68 2.73
C VAL A 342 2.83 16.63 3.86
N PRO A 343 1.64 16.47 4.47
CA PRO A 343 1.19 17.31 5.59
C PRO A 343 1.88 16.86 6.87
N THR A 344 3.07 17.36 7.17
CA THR A 344 3.92 16.78 8.23
C THR A 344 3.29 16.82 9.62
N LYS A 345 2.48 17.84 9.93
CA LYS A 345 1.79 17.92 11.24
C LYS A 345 0.73 16.83 11.38
N VAL A 346 -0.06 16.59 10.33
CA VAL A 346 -1.06 15.53 10.29
C VAL A 346 -0.38 14.17 10.38
N TYR A 347 0.70 13.97 9.62
CA TYR A 347 1.50 12.74 9.66
C TYR A 347 2.01 12.44 11.08
N ASP A 348 2.63 13.41 11.74
CA ASP A 348 3.17 13.24 13.08
C ASP A 348 2.06 12.94 14.10
N GLN A 349 0.90 13.61 13.99
CA GLN A 349 -0.26 13.31 14.84
C GLN A 349 -0.81 11.90 14.60
N THR A 350 -0.91 11.45 13.35
CA THR A 350 -1.32 10.07 13.02
C THR A 350 -0.38 9.05 13.66
N ILE A 351 0.94 9.28 13.60
CA ILE A 351 1.94 8.43 14.26
C ILE A 351 1.71 8.41 15.77
N GLU A 352 1.52 9.56 16.41
CA GLU A 352 1.35 9.65 17.87
C GLU A 352 0.10 8.92 18.35
N VAL A 353 -1.02 9.13 17.67
CA VAL A 353 -2.29 8.45 17.96
C VAL A 353 -2.14 6.94 17.83
N LEU A 354 -1.64 6.46 16.69
CA LEU A 354 -1.52 5.03 16.43
C LEU A 354 -0.49 4.39 17.39
N LYS A 355 0.64 5.05 17.66
CA LYS A 355 1.63 4.59 18.64
C LYS A 355 1.00 4.45 20.02
N SER A 356 0.24 5.45 20.45
CA SER A 356 -0.43 5.41 21.75
C SER A 356 -1.46 4.27 21.82
N ALA A 357 -2.23 4.06 20.76
CA ALA A 357 -3.21 2.98 20.67
C ALA A 357 -2.55 1.60 20.79
N VAL A 358 -1.51 1.34 19.99
CA VAL A 358 -0.76 0.08 20.02
C VAL A 358 -0.07 -0.13 21.36
N SER A 359 0.57 0.91 21.93
CA SER A 359 1.26 0.79 23.22
C SER A 359 0.29 0.44 24.36
N LYS A 360 -0.92 1.02 24.35
CA LYS A 360 -1.96 0.69 25.33
C LYS A 360 -2.52 -0.72 25.12
N ALA A 361 -2.74 -1.12 23.86
CA ALA A 361 -3.26 -2.46 23.53
C ALA A 361 -2.32 -3.57 24.00
N LYS A 362 -1.00 -3.36 23.87
CA LYS A 362 0.03 -4.27 24.43
C LYS A 362 -0.03 -4.42 25.95
N LEU A 363 -0.62 -3.47 26.67
CA LEU A 363 -0.85 -3.51 28.11
C LEU A 363 -2.26 -4.01 28.47
N GLY A 364 -3.01 -4.54 27.50
CA GLY A 364 -4.39 -5.02 27.68
C GLY A 364 -5.47 -3.94 27.57
N ASN A 365 -5.10 -2.69 27.30
CA ASN A 365 -6.06 -1.61 27.06
C ASN A 365 -6.26 -1.41 25.55
N GLU A 366 -7.18 -2.18 24.98
CA GLU A 366 -7.43 -2.25 23.54
C GLU A 366 -8.38 -1.14 23.03
N GLU A 367 -9.00 -0.36 23.91
CA GLU A 367 -10.09 0.57 23.55
C GLU A 367 -9.73 1.51 22.39
N ARG A 368 -8.50 2.04 22.39
CA ARG A 368 -8.02 2.95 21.33
C ARG A 368 -7.66 2.25 20.03
N LEU A 369 -7.18 1.02 20.09
CA LEU A 369 -6.83 0.29 18.88
C LEU A 369 -8.10 -0.26 18.22
N GLU A 370 -9.01 -0.75 19.04
CA GLU A 370 -10.37 -1.08 18.66
C GLU A 370 -11.11 0.17 18.13
N ALA A 371 -10.79 1.37 18.66
CA ALA A 371 -11.32 2.61 18.14
C ALA A 371 -11.02 2.81 16.64
N ILE A 372 -9.76 2.55 16.29
CA ILE A 372 -9.26 2.66 14.92
C ILE A 372 -9.86 1.55 14.04
N ARG A 373 -10.08 0.35 14.57
CA ARG A 373 -10.79 -0.73 13.84
C ARG A 373 -12.22 -0.36 13.49
N ARG A 374 -12.97 0.21 14.44
CA ARG A 374 -14.34 0.65 14.19
C ARG A 374 -14.40 1.84 13.22
N LEU A 375 -13.38 2.70 13.16
CA LEU A 375 -13.30 3.77 12.16
C LEU A 375 -13.28 3.22 10.72
N ASP A 376 -12.55 2.13 10.46
CA ASP A 376 -12.59 1.44 9.16
C ASP A 376 -13.95 0.77 8.91
N ALA A 377 -14.54 0.13 9.92
CA ALA A 377 -15.88 -0.45 9.80
C ALA A 377 -16.95 0.61 9.43
N GLU A 378 -16.86 1.79 10.04
CA GLU A 378 -17.77 2.90 9.77
C GLU A 378 -17.54 3.48 8.37
N ALA A 379 -16.29 3.66 7.93
CA ALA A 379 -16.00 4.08 6.56
C ALA A 379 -16.61 3.13 5.52
N ARG A 380 -16.60 1.82 5.78
CA ARG A 380 -17.25 0.81 4.93
C ARG A 380 -18.78 0.82 5.00
N HIS A 381 -19.34 1.26 6.12
CA HIS A 381 -20.78 1.45 6.24
C HIS A 381 -21.22 2.65 5.40
N LEU A 382 -20.54 3.79 5.59
CA LEU A 382 -20.88 5.07 4.97
C LEU A 382 -20.57 5.11 3.46
N GLU A 383 -19.59 4.35 2.95
CA GLU A 383 -19.29 4.32 1.49
C GLU A 383 -20.49 3.87 0.62
N ARG A 384 -21.50 3.25 1.23
CA ARG A 384 -22.70 2.77 0.53
C ARG A 384 -23.73 3.87 0.29
N THR A 385 -23.77 4.87 1.17
CA THR A 385 -24.89 5.82 1.28
C THR A 385 -24.46 7.28 1.20
N VAL A 386 -23.20 7.60 1.51
CA VAL A 386 -22.74 8.99 1.60
C VAL A 386 -22.10 9.43 0.30
N ASP A 387 -22.55 10.59 -0.16
CA ASP A 387 -21.85 11.41 -1.15
C ASP A 387 -20.97 12.44 -0.43
N GLY A 388 -19.88 12.84 -1.09
CA GLY A 388 -18.97 13.86 -0.56
C GLY A 388 -18.64 14.93 -1.61
N PRO A 389 -17.69 15.82 -1.30
CA PRO A 389 -17.21 16.80 -2.28
C PRO A 389 -16.69 16.09 -3.53
N SER A 390 -16.68 16.81 -4.66
CA SER A 390 -15.99 16.32 -5.85
C SER A 390 -14.51 16.09 -5.55
N PHE A 391 -13.89 15.21 -6.33
CA PHE A 391 -12.47 14.91 -6.16
C PHE A 391 -11.62 16.18 -6.33
N GLU A 392 -11.96 17.02 -7.29
CA GLU A 392 -11.30 18.29 -7.58
C GLU A 392 -11.44 19.30 -6.44
N GLU A 393 -12.64 19.46 -5.87
CA GLU A 393 -12.87 20.33 -4.70
C GLU A 393 -12.03 19.87 -3.52
N PHE A 394 -12.04 18.57 -3.22
CA PHE A 394 -11.26 18.00 -2.13
C PHE A 394 -9.75 18.19 -2.35
N MET A 395 -9.25 17.96 -3.57
CA MET A 395 -7.83 18.21 -3.90
C MET A 395 -7.45 19.69 -3.81
N SER A 396 -8.37 20.60 -4.18
CA SER A 396 -8.17 22.04 -4.08
C SER A 396 -8.05 22.48 -2.62
N ASP A 397 -8.96 21.99 -1.77
CA ASP A 397 -8.99 22.25 -0.33
C ASP A 397 -7.69 21.80 0.35
N GLU A 398 -7.22 20.57 0.05
CA GLU A 398 -5.96 20.05 0.59
C GLU A 398 -4.75 20.90 0.18
N ARG A 399 -4.70 21.37 -1.07
CA ARG A 399 -3.61 22.24 -1.54
C ARG A 399 -3.66 23.60 -0.87
N GLN A 400 -4.83 24.20 -0.73
CA GLN A 400 -5.02 25.50 -0.09
C GLN A 400 -4.58 25.47 1.38
N HIS A 401 -4.91 24.39 2.11
CA HIS A 401 -4.57 24.25 3.53
C HIS A 401 -3.18 23.63 3.77
N SER A 402 -2.47 23.23 2.73
CA SER A 402 -1.15 22.58 2.82
C SER A 402 -0.16 23.32 3.73
N PRO A 403 0.02 24.66 3.67
CA PRO A 403 0.91 25.37 4.59
C PRO A 403 0.51 25.24 6.07
N LEU A 404 -0.79 25.22 6.36
CA LEU A 404 -1.32 25.07 7.73
C LEU A 404 -0.97 23.68 8.29
N TYR A 405 -1.01 22.66 7.44
CA TYR A 405 -0.66 21.27 7.77
C TYR A 405 0.84 20.98 7.78
N GLY A 406 1.68 21.98 7.51
CA GLY A 406 3.13 21.79 7.38
C GLY A 406 3.49 21.04 6.11
N GLY A 407 2.84 21.37 4.99
CA GLY A 407 3.09 20.79 3.68
C GLY A 407 4.57 20.82 3.31
N ARG A 408 5.15 19.66 3.07
CA ARG A 408 6.56 19.51 2.71
C ARG A 408 6.74 18.47 1.61
N SER A 409 7.60 18.79 0.66
CA SER A 409 7.99 17.90 -0.45
C SER A 409 9.51 17.85 -0.58
N VAL A 410 10.00 17.11 -1.59
CA VAL A 410 11.41 17.17 -2.01
C VAL A 410 11.83 18.58 -2.44
N PHE A 411 10.86 19.44 -2.81
CA PHE A 411 11.08 20.83 -3.23
C PHE A 411 11.10 21.83 -2.07
N GLY A 412 10.91 21.37 -0.83
CA GLY A 412 10.88 22.21 0.37
C GLY A 412 9.50 22.33 0.99
N TRP A 413 9.34 23.38 1.82
CA TRP A 413 8.08 23.70 2.49
C TRP A 413 7.14 24.47 1.58
N GLU A 414 5.84 24.21 1.70
CA GLU A 414 4.82 25.03 1.05
C GLU A 414 4.71 26.40 1.72
N ALA A 415 4.68 27.44 0.89
CA ALA A 415 4.57 28.81 1.34
C ALA A 415 3.12 29.12 1.74
N GLY A 416 2.92 29.74 2.90
CA GLY A 416 1.64 30.34 3.25
C GLY A 416 1.32 31.56 2.36
N PRO A 417 0.06 32.04 2.35
CA PRO A 417 -0.37 33.15 1.49
C PRO A 417 0.56 34.37 1.57
N VAL A 418 0.96 34.76 2.78
CA VAL A 418 1.85 35.90 3.06
C VAL A 418 3.27 35.71 2.50
N GLN A 419 3.77 34.47 2.45
CA GLN A 419 5.11 34.17 1.94
C GLN A 419 5.13 34.13 0.40
N THR A 420 4.02 33.80 -0.23
CA THR A 420 3.85 33.81 -1.69
C THR A 420 3.86 35.24 -2.21
N GLU A 421 3.09 36.15 -1.61
CA GLU A 421 3.08 37.58 -1.97
C GLU A 421 4.47 38.22 -1.84
N MET A 422 5.20 37.93 -0.76
CA MET A 422 6.57 38.41 -0.59
C MET A 422 7.56 37.81 -1.61
N ARG A 423 7.38 36.55 -2.02
CA ARG A 423 8.21 35.92 -3.07
C ARG A 423 7.91 36.49 -4.44
N GLU A 424 6.65 36.74 -4.75
CA GLU A 424 6.21 37.35 -6.01
C GLU A 424 6.66 38.81 -6.10
N GLN A 425 6.57 39.58 -5.01
CA GLN A 425 7.15 40.94 -4.94
C GLN A 425 8.67 40.91 -5.14
N LYS A 426 9.41 40.03 -4.45
CA LYS A 426 10.86 39.90 -4.66
C LYS A 426 11.22 39.46 -6.08
N ALA A 427 10.47 38.55 -6.68
CA ALA A 427 10.68 38.14 -8.07
C ALA A 427 10.39 39.27 -9.06
N GLY A 428 9.33 40.04 -8.83
CA GLY A 428 8.97 41.25 -9.58
C GLY A 428 10.03 42.35 -9.48
N ASP A 429 10.54 42.61 -8.28
CA ASP A 429 11.60 43.60 -8.04
C ASP A 429 12.93 43.19 -8.69
N THR A 430 13.25 41.89 -8.68
CA THR A 430 14.46 41.37 -9.34
C THR A 430 14.35 41.47 -10.87
N ALA A 431 13.17 41.18 -11.43
CA ALA A 431 12.90 41.36 -12.86
C ALA A 431 12.94 42.83 -13.29
N ALA A 432 12.39 43.73 -12.46
CA ALA A 432 12.43 45.18 -12.69
C ALA A 432 13.85 45.75 -12.61
N ALA A 433 14.67 45.29 -11.67
CA ALA A 433 16.08 45.67 -11.55
C ALA A 433 16.90 45.21 -12.77
N THR A 434 16.66 43.98 -13.25
CA THR A 434 17.34 43.42 -14.44
C THR A 434 16.96 44.17 -15.72
N SER A 435 15.69 44.61 -15.83
CA SER A 435 15.20 45.47 -16.92
C SER A 435 15.83 46.87 -16.92
N ARG A 436 15.94 47.51 -15.74
CA ARG A 436 16.62 48.82 -15.59
C ARG A 436 18.10 48.75 -15.95
N MET A 437 18.77 47.68 -15.55
CA MET A 437 20.20 47.47 -15.81
C MET A 437 20.52 47.16 -17.28
N ARG A 438 19.57 46.56 -18.04
CA ARG A 438 19.67 46.43 -19.50
C ARG A 438 19.46 47.75 -20.23
N ARG A 439 18.57 48.63 -19.73
CA ARG A 439 18.34 49.97 -20.33
C ARG A 439 19.49 50.96 -20.10
N SER A 440 20.26 50.81 -19.02
CA SER A 440 21.40 51.69 -18.72
C SER A 440 22.69 51.33 -19.45
N ARG A 441 22.79 50.16 -20.08
CA ARG A 441 23.96 49.71 -20.87
C ARG A 441 23.80 49.91 -22.38
N GLY A 442 22.68 50.51 -22.82
CA GLY A 442 22.37 50.75 -24.24
C GLY A 442 22.37 52.22 -24.65
N ARG A 443 23.07 53.09 -23.93
CA ARG A 443 23.33 54.48 -24.31
C ARG A 443 24.81 54.74 -24.42
#